data_AF-A0A829F277-F1
#
_entry.id   AF-A0A829F277-F1
#
_cell.length_a   1.000
_cell.length_b   1.000
_cell.length_c   1.000
_cell.angle_alpha   90.00
_cell.angle_beta   90.00
_cell.angle_gamma   90.00
#
_symmetry.space_group_name_H-M   'P 1'
#
loop_
_entity.id
_entity.type
_entity.pdbx_description
1 polymer ?
#
loop_
_entity_poly.entity_id
_entity_poly.type
_entity_poly.pdbx_seq_one_letter_code
_entity_poly.pdbx_strand_id
1 'polypeptide(L)'
;MADRKLEKLLEETWDPKEFSEFFMENFETDLAVIVKDALREQGYPETANYININFTLYTENRGTWDFWANLANKELSDKSDTGIRNFFESNRDDYMYANNQNKLNFRVEFDETPEEFIERQPPKENVAKVLEDRWNSDEIVSTISEQDGQYEPLVEAVREELRLNKFPDVQNIDVSQIEINVNITNRLDYDSWADIALEKYIYSTLKEFIENRMNIMYLQHPQYLNFGVEIATPLEEWKMEQGLD
;
A
#
# COMPACT_ATOMS: atom_id res chain seq x y z
N MET A 1 -26.03 26.28 28.79
CA MET A 1 -25.77 25.41 29.97
C MET A 1 -25.41 23.99 29.56
N ALA A 2 -25.97 23.43 28.47
CA ALA A 2 -25.60 22.12 27.94
C ALA A 2 -24.15 22.08 27.41
N ASP A 3 -23.67 23.16 26.77
CA ASP A 3 -22.33 23.19 26.16
C ASP A 3 -21.21 23.03 27.20
N ARG A 4 -21.33 23.74 28.34
CA ARG A 4 -20.35 23.64 29.44
C ARG A 4 -20.29 22.27 30.13
N LYS A 5 -21.38 21.47 30.08
CA LYS A 5 -21.38 20.10 30.60
C LYS A 5 -20.62 19.17 29.64
N LEU A 6 -20.84 19.33 28.33
CA LEU A 6 -20.17 18.53 27.30
C LEU A 6 -18.68 18.90 27.17
N GLU A 7 -18.33 20.19 27.24
CA GLU A 7 -16.94 20.66 27.31
C GLU A 7 -16.16 19.94 28.41
N LYS A 8 -16.73 19.91 29.62
CA LYS A 8 -16.11 19.29 30.77
C LYS A 8 -15.98 17.78 30.62
N LEU A 9 -17.00 17.12 30.06
CA LEU A 9 -16.95 15.69 29.81
C LEU A 9 -15.87 15.33 28.79
N LEU A 10 -15.80 16.05 27.66
CA LEU A 10 -14.75 15.86 26.65
C LEU A 10 -13.34 16.04 27.24
N GLU A 11 -13.17 17.06 28.09
CA GLU A 11 -11.91 17.29 28.80
C GLU A 11 -11.56 16.16 29.78
N GLU A 12 -12.55 15.65 30.52
CA GLU A 12 -12.34 14.57 31.50
C GLU A 12 -12.13 13.19 30.85
N THR A 13 -12.68 12.96 29.65
CA THR A 13 -12.57 11.68 28.93
C THR A 13 -11.43 11.64 27.93
N TRP A 14 -10.84 12.78 27.57
CA TRP A 14 -9.73 12.82 26.63
C TRP A 14 -8.51 12.09 27.18
N ASP A 15 -8.22 10.92 26.60
CA ASP A 15 -6.97 10.19 26.79
C ASP A 15 -6.15 10.28 25.48
N PRO A 16 -5.08 11.10 25.45
CA PRO A 16 -4.26 11.24 24.25
C PRO A 16 -3.55 9.94 23.86
N LYS A 17 -3.31 9.03 24.81
CA LYS A 17 -2.69 7.75 24.47
C LYS A 17 -3.68 6.86 23.73
N GLU A 18 -4.90 6.72 24.26
CA GLU A 18 -5.98 5.94 23.63
C GLU A 18 -6.31 6.50 22.23
N PHE A 19 -6.42 7.81 22.11
CA PHE A 19 -6.64 8.45 20.80
C PHE A 19 -5.48 8.19 19.82
N SER A 20 -4.23 8.22 20.27
CA SER A 20 -3.08 7.94 19.40
C SER A 20 -3.11 6.50 18.87
N GLU A 21 -3.45 5.53 19.73
CA GLU A 21 -3.62 4.13 19.35
C GLU A 21 -4.77 3.97 18.35
N PHE A 22 -5.94 4.55 18.64
CA PHE A 22 -7.07 4.57 17.71
C PHE A 22 -6.70 5.19 16.36
N PHE A 23 -5.98 6.32 16.35
CA PHE A 23 -5.57 7.00 15.12
C PHE A 23 -4.66 6.12 14.27
N MET A 24 -3.67 5.47 14.90
CA MET A 24 -2.76 4.56 14.20
C MET A 24 -3.49 3.38 13.56
N GLU A 25 -4.53 2.85 14.21
CA GLU A 25 -5.30 1.71 13.70
C GLU A 25 -6.28 2.06 12.58
N ASN A 26 -6.83 3.28 12.58
CA ASN A 26 -7.98 3.62 11.73
C ASN A 26 -7.65 4.62 10.61
N PHE A 27 -6.51 5.31 10.65
CA PHE A 27 -6.16 6.40 9.73
C PHE A 27 -4.79 6.22 9.07
N GLU A 28 -4.58 5.06 8.43
CA GLU A 28 -3.30 4.68 7.82
C GLU A 28 -2.74 5.74 6.84
N THR A 29 -3.56 6.29 5.95
CA THR A 29 -3.12 7.29 4.97
C THR A 29 -2.58 8.56 5.62
N ASP A 30 -3.28 9.08 6.63
CA ASP A 30 -2.87 10.30 7.32
C ASP A 30 -1.65 10.03 8.22
N LEU A 31 -1.63 8.88 8.89
CA LEU A 31 -0.47 8.41 9.66
C LEU A 31 0.79 8.34 8.79
N ALA A 32 0.68 7.77 7.58
CA ALA A 32 1.78 7.67 6.64
C ALA A 32 2.37 9.04 6.28
N VAL A 33 1.51 10.06 6.12
CA VAL A 33 1.94 11.45 5.86
C VAL A 33 2.65 12.05 7.08
N ILE A 34 2.04 11.94 8.27
CA ILE A 34 2.57 12.49 9.53
C ILE A 34 3.95 11.91 9.84
N VAL A 35 4.08 10.58 9.75
CA VAL A 35 5.35 9.88 10.02
C VAL A 35 6.40 10.21 8.97
N LYS A 36 6.03 10.29 7.69
CA LYS A 36 6.96 10.65 6.61
C LYS A 36 7.53 12.06 6.78
N ASP A 37 6.70 13.03 7.18
CA ASP A 37 7.18 14.38 7.45
C ASP A 37 8.14 14.41 8.64
N ALA A 38 7.84 13.68 9.73
CA ALA A 38 8.72 13.57 10.89
C ALA A 38 10.07 12.89 10.56
N LEU A 39 10.07 11.83 9.75
CA LEU A 39 11.28 11.16 9.26
C LEU A 39 12.17 12.13 8.47
N ARG A 40 11.58 12.90 7.56
CA ARG A 40 12.31 13.89 6.76
C ARG A 40 12.93 14.97 7.63
N GLU A 41 12.19 15.47 8.63
CA GLU A 41 12.69 16.49 9.55
C GLU A 41 13.87 16.00 10.39
N GLN A 42 13.90 14.72 10.73
CA GLN A 42 14.98 14.09 11.49
C GLN A 42 16.13 13.54 10.62
N GLY A 43 16.04 13.66 9.29
CA GLY A 43 17.11 13.31 8.36
C GLY A 43 17.22 11.83 8.03
N TYR A 44 16.14 11.05 8.21
CA TYR A 44 16.09 9.67 7.74
C TYR A 44 16.15 9.60 6.20
N PRO A 45 16.67 8.51 5.64
CA PRO A 45 16.65 8.30 4.19
C PRO A 45 15.21 8.23 3.65
N GLU A 46 15.03 8.53 2.35
CA GLU A 46 13.71 8.46 1.68
C GLU A 46 13.08 7.07 1.74
N THR A 47 13.89 6.04 1.96
CA THR A 47 13.46 4.66 2.10
C THR A 47 12.80 4.35 3.44
N ALA A 48 12.97 5.19 4.46
CA ALA A 48 12.28 5.03 5.74
C ALA A 48 10.81 5.46 5.65
N ASN A 49 9.92 4.71 6.28
CA ASN A 49 8.49 5.00 6.37
C ASN A 49 7.84 4.32 7.58
N TYR A 50 6.56 4.62 7.83
CA TYR A 50 5.80 4.09 8.97
C TYR A 50 5.67 2.56 9.02
N ILE A 51 5.92 1.85 7.93
CA ILE A 51 5.91 0.38 7.92
C ILE A 51 7.25 -0.12 8.44
N ASN A 52 8.36 0.39 7.92
CA ASN A 52 9.69 -0.18 8.16
C ASN A 52 10.45 0.45 9.33
N ILE A 53 9.89 1.44 10.03
CA ILE A 53 10.45 2.01 11.26
C ILE A 53 9.49 1.82 12.44
N ASN A 54 10.04 1.51 13.62
CA ASN A 54 9.24 1.53 14.84
C ASN A 54 9.17 2.95 15.39
N PHE A 55 7.97 3.36 15.81
CA PHE A 55 7.72 4.67 16.36
C PHE A 55 6.61 4.65 17.39
N THR A 56 6.59 5.69 18.22
CA THR A 56 5.46 6.02 19.09
C THR A 56 4.83 7.33 18.62
N LEU A 57 3.51 7.33 18.44
CA LEU A 57 2.74 8.54 18.16
C LEU A 57 2.23 9.15 19.47
N TYR A 58 2.51 10.44 19.66
CA TYR A 58 1.95 11.24 20.73
C TYR A 58 1.00 12.28 20.15
N THR A 59 -0.14 12.44 20.78
CA THR A 59 -1.13 13.45 20.41
C THR A 59 -1.38 14.40 21.57
N GLU A 60 -1.53 15.68 21.24
CA GLU A 60 -1.92 16.69 22.21
C GLU A 60 -3.06 17.53 21.64
N ASN A 61 -4.04 17.84 22.49
CA ASN A 61 -5.10 18.76 22.13
C ASN A 61 -4.55 20.20 22.06
N ARG A 62 -4.64 20.83 20.89
CA ARG A 62 -4.33 22.25 20.66
C ARG A 62 -5.59 23.11 20.53
N GLY A 63 -6.75 22.49 20.40
CA GLY A 63 -8.05 23.13 20.35
C GLY A 63 -8.55 23.57 21.72
N THR A 64 -9.57 24.43 21.74
CA THR A 64 -10.33 24.72 22.96
C THR A 64 -11.44 23.69 23.15
N TRP A 65 -11.76 23.34 24.40
CA TRP A 65 -12.86 22.40 24.66
C TRP A 65 -14.23 22.92 24.19
N ASP A 66 -14.44 24.24 24.19
CA ASP A 66 -15.63 24.85 23.57
C ASP A 66 -15.71 24.56 22.06
N PHE A 67 -14.59 24.56 21.34
CA PHE A 67 -14.58 24.18 19.92
C PHE A 67 -15.04 22.73 19.74
N TRP A 68 -14.50 21.81 20.53
CA TRP A 68 -14.86 20.39 20.48
C TRP A 68 -16.31 20.14 20.89
N ALA A 69 -16.79 20.80 21.93
CA ALA A 69 -18.19 20.71 22.35
C ALA A 69 -19.16 21.23 21.30
N ASN A 70 -18.79 22.31 20.59
CA ASN A 70 -19.59 22.83 19.47
C ASN A 70 -19.64 21.86 18.28
N LEU A 71 -18.57 21.10 18.02
CA LEU A 71 -18.56 20.04 17.01
C LEU A 71 -19.40 18.84 17.46
N ALA A 72 -19.14 18.30 18.64
CA ALA A 72 -19.86 17.17 19.20
C ALA A 72 -21.38 17.44 19.26
N ASN A 73 -21.80 18.65 19.62
CA ASN A 73 -23.21 19.06 19.60
C ASN A 73 -23.89 19.00 18.22
N LYS A 74 -23.13 19.15 17.12
CA LYS A 74 -23.65 19.01 15.75
C LYS A 74 -23.79 17.54 15.37
N GLU A 75 -22.93 16.70 15.92
CA GLU A 75 -22.92 15.26 15.69
C GLU A 75 -23.93 14.50 16.58
N LEU A 76 -24.20 14.99 17.77
CA LEU A 76 -25.16 14.41 18.71
C LEU A 76 -26.60 14.55 18.17
N SER A 77 -27.17 13.43 17.72
CA SER A 77 -28.58 13.32 17.35
C SER A 77 -29.51 13.27 18.57
N ASP A 78 -29.02 12.74 19.70
CA ASP A 78 -29.69 12.76 21.00
C ASP A 78 -28.77 13.44 22.04
N LYS A 79 -29.31 14.49 22.69
CA LYS A 79 -28.61 15.27 23.71
C LYS A 79 -28.90 14.82 25.14
N SER A 80 -29.60 13.69 25.31
CA SER A 80 -29.78 13.03 26.59
C SER A 80 -28.45 12.47 27.11
N ASP A 81 -28.38 12.16 28.41
CA ASP A 81 -27.20 11.51 29.00
C ASP A 81 -26.88 10.16 28.32
N THR A 82 -27.89 9.43 27.85
CA THR A 82 -27.72 8.19 27.08
C THR A 82 -27.11 8.47 25.71
N GLY A 83 -27.58 9.51 25.00
CA GLY A 83 -27.05 9.89 23.69
C GLY A 83 -25.59 10.33 23.76
N ILE A 84 -25.23 11.11 24.80
CA ILE A 84 -23.84 11.51 25.07
C ILE A 84 -22.97 10.30 25.38
N ARG A 85 -23.44 9.37 26.23
CA ARG A 85 -22.69 8.15 26.54
C ARG A 85 -22.41 7.31 25.29
N ASN A 86 -23.43 7.12 24.45
CA ASN A 86 -23.29 6.38 23.20
C ASN A 86 -22.31 7.03 22.23
N PHE A 87 -22.16 8.35 22.25
CA PHE A 87 -21.19 9.07 21.41
C PHE A 87 -19.75 8.66 21.75
N PHE A 88 -19.40 8.61 23.03
CA PHE A 88 -18.11 8.13 23.52
C PHE A 88 -17.93 6.60 23.33
N GLU A 89 -18.94 5.80 23.71
CA GLU A 89 -18.87 4.32 23.61
C GLU A 89 -18.77 3.79 22.16
N SER A 90 -18.96 4.65 21.16
CA SER A 90 -18.82 4.31 19.74
C SER A 90 -17.64 5.01 19.05
N ASN A 91 -16.73 5.60 19.82
CA ASN A 91 -15.53 6.32 19.36
C ASN A 91 -15.84 7.46 18.39
N ARG A 92 -17.06 8.00 18.41
CA ARG A 92 -17.44 9.08 17.48
C ARG A 92 -16.71 10.37 17.81
N ASP A 93 -16.36 10.58 19.06
CA ASP A 93 -15.45 11.64 19.47
C ASP A 93 -14.06 11.45 18.86
N ASP A 94 -13.51 10.24 18.83
CA ASP A 94 -12.23 9.97 18.18
C ASP A 94 -12.27 10.25 16.67
N TYR A 95 -13.33 9.81 15.98
CA TYR A 95 -13.54 10.19 14.58
C TYR A 95 -13.67 11.72 14.42
N MET A 96 -14.34 12.41 15.34
CA MET A 96 -14.45 13.87 15.33
C MET A 96 -13.07 14.54 15.50
N TYR A 97 -12.22 14.06 16.42
CA TYR A 97 -10.86 14.56 16.62
C TYR A 97 -9.99 14.30 15.38
N ALA A 98 -10.01 13.08 14.85
CA ALA A 98 -9.27 12.67 13.66
C ALA A 98 -9.70 13.42 12.39
N ASN A 99 -10.95 13.88 12.29
CA ASN A 99 -11.42 14.71 11.18
C ASN A 99 -11.04 16.20 11.32
N ASN A 100 -10.48 16.61 12.47
CA ASN A 100 -10.09 17.99 12.77
C ASN A 100 -8.63 18.06 13.24
N GLN A 101 -7.74 17.35 12.53
CA GLN A 101 -6.31 17.20 12.86
C GLN A 101 -5.57 18.53 13.03
N ASN A 102 -6.01 19.60 12.36
CA ASN A 102 -5.45 20.94 12.51
C ASN A 102 -5.64 21.56 13.90
N LYS A 103 -6.43 20.92 14.77
CA LYS A 103 -6.63 21.25 16.19
C LYS A 103 -5.89 20.31 17.12
N LEU A 104 -5.13 19.38 16.58
CA LEU A 104 -4.26 18.49 17.31
C LEU A 104 -2.80 18.84 17.01
N ASN A 105 -1.92 18.43 17.90
CA ASN A 105 -0.49 18.39 17.68
C ASN A 105 -0.07 16.92 17.69
N PHE A 106 0.55 16.46 16.60
CA PHE A 106 1.10 15.12 16.50
C PHE A 106 2.61 15.21 16.64
N ARG A 107 3.17 14.40 17.53
CA ARG A 107 4.61 14.24 17.70
C ARG A 107 4.95 12.78 17.53
N VAL A 108 5.92 12.49 16.67
CA VAL A 108 6.41 11.15 16.42
C VAL A 108 7.79 11.01 17.07
N GLU A 109 7.98 9.98 17.88
CA GLU A 109 9.29 9.60 18.40
C GLU A 109 9.66 8.24 17.81
N PHE A 110 10.87 8.15 17.25
CA PHE A 110 11.39 6.93 16.65
C PHE A 110 12.24 6.16 17.66
N ASP A 111 12.15 4.83 17.62
CA ASP A 111 12.86 3.95 18.56
C ASP A 111 14.36 3.80 18.23
N GLU A 112 14.77 4.19 17.03
CA GLU A 112 16.14 4.08 16.50
C GLU A 112 16.54 5.39 15.81
N THR A 113 17.83 5.74 15.75
CA THR A 113 18.32 6.93 15.01
C THR A 113 18.39 6.69 13.49
N PRO A 114 18.56 7.73 12.64
CA PRO A 114 18.82 7.55 11.22
C PRO A 114 20.04 6.67 10.93
N GLU A 115 21.11 6.81 11.71
CA GLU A 115 22.31 5.99 11.57
C GLU A 115 22.04 4.53 11.92
N GLU A 116 21.34 4.26 13.02
CA GLU A 116 20.96 2.90 13.43
C GLU A 116 20.04 2.24 12.38
N PHE A 117 19.10 3.01 11.82
CA PHE A 117 18.24 2.55 10.73
C PHE A 117 19.08 2.12 9.52
N ILE A 118 20.05 2.94 9.10
CA ILE A 118 20.94 2.65 7.97
C ILE A 118 21.82 1.43 8.27
N GLU A 119 22.39 1.35 9.48
CA GLU A 119 23.30 0.27 9.87
C GLU A 119 22.60 -1.09 9.97
N ARG A 120 21.33 -1.14 10.38
CA ARG A 120 20.57 -2.39 10.41
C ARG A 120 20.07 -2.82 9.03
N GLN A 121 20.00 -1.91 8.06
CA GLN A 121 19.64 -2.32 6.71
C GLN A 121 20.74 -3.24 6.17
N PRO A 122 20.37 -4.37 5.55
CA PRO A 122 21.33 -5.18 4.85
C PRO A 122 21.96 -4.34 3.73
N PRO A 123 23.24 -4.57 3.39
CA PRO A 123 23.81 -4.04 2.17
C PRO A 123 22.89 -4.33 0.99
N LYS A 124 22.63 -3.33 0.16
CA LYS A 124 21.76 -3.43 -1.02
C LYS A 124 22.15 -4.63 -1.90
N GLU A 125 23.45 -4.87 -2.05
CA GLU A 125 24.01 -5.97 -2.82
C GLU A 125 23.59 -7.34 -2.27
N ASN A 126 23.42 -7.46 -0.95
CA ASN A 126 22.94 -8.70 -0.34
C ASN A 126 21.46 -8.93 -0.64
N VAL A 127 20.64 -7.86 -0.63
CA VAL A 127 19.22 -7.96 -1.00
C VAL A 127 19.08 -8.31 -2.48
N ALA A 128 19.81 -7.60 -3.35
CA ALA A 128 19.84 -7.85 -4.79
C ALA A 128 20.23 -9.31 -5.10
N LYS A 129 21.25 -9.83 -4.42
CA LYS A 129 21.67 -11.23 -4.57
C LYS A 129 20.59 -12.22 -4.13
N VAL A 130 19.92 -11.97 -3.01
CA VAL A 130 18.85 -12.87 -2.54
C VAL A 130 17.66 -12.85 -3.51
N LEU A 131 17.32 -11.68 -4.08
CA LEU A 131 16.30 -11.55 -5.13
C LEU A 131 16.71 -12.30 -6.40
N GLU A 132 17.98 -12.20 -6.80
CA GLU A 132 18.55 -12.95 -7.93
C GLU A 132 18.48 -14.46 -7.70
N ASP A 133 18.92 -14.93 -6.53
CA ASP A 133 18.91 -16.36 -6.17
C ASP A 133 17.50 -16.96 -6.11
N ARG A 134 16.48 -16.13 -5.85
CA ARG A 134 15.07 -16.54 -5.79
C ARG A 134 14.31 -16.36 -7.09
N TRP A 135 14.90 -15.71 -8.09
CA TRP A 135 14.25 -15.47 -9.36
C TRP A 135 13.84 -16.79 -10.02
N ASN A 136 12.54 -16.92 -10.29
CA ASN A 136 11.96 -18.07 -10.96
C ASN A 136 10.92 -17.60 -11.97
N SER A 137 11.33 -17.45 -13.23
CA SER A 137 10.45 -16.96 -14.30
C SER A 137 9.20 -17.81 -14.49
N ASP A 138 9.30 -19.12 -14.32
CA ASP A 138 8.21 -20.05 -14.60
C ASP A 138 7.09 -19.90 -13.56
N GLU A 139 7.45 -19.71 -12.29
CA GLU A 139 6.51 -19.45 -11.21
C GLU A 139 5.78 -18.11 -11.37
N ILE A 140 6.48 -17.09 -11.85
CA ILE A 140 5.91 -15.76 -12.12
C ILE A 140 4.92 -15.84 -13.28
N VAL A 141 5.31 -16.51 -14.37
CA VAL A 141 4.42 -16.75 -15.51
C VAL A 141 3.19 -17.53 -15.06
N SER A 142 3.34 -18.58 -14.25
CA SER A 142 2.21 -19.32 -13.68
C SER A 142 1.27 -18.42 -12.88
N THR A 143 1.82 -17.57 -12.02
CA THR A 143 1.01 -16.64 -11.18
C THR A 143 0.25 -15.62 -12.02
N ILE A 144 0.87 -15.11 -13.10
CA ILE A 144 0.22 -14.16 -14.01
C ILE A 144 -0.88 -14.87 -14.82
N SER A 145 -0.63 -16.09 -15.28
CA SER A 145 -1.61 -16.90 -16.02
C SER A 145 -2.84 -17.25 -15.19
N GLU A 146 -2.70 -17.43 -13.87
CA GLU A 146 -3.83 -17.58 -12.95
C GLU A 146 -4.76 -16.35 -12.87
N GLN A 147 -4.36 -15.20 -13.42
CA GLN A 147 -5.22 -14.01 -13.51
C GLN A 147 -6.12 -13.99 -14.75
N ASP A 148 -6.25 -15.10 -15.50
CA ASP A 148 -7.21 -15.29 -16.60
C ASP A 148 -7.28 -14.11 -17.60
N GLY A 149 -6.13 -13.56 -18.00
CA GLY A 149 -6.07 -12.46 -18.97
C GLY A 149 -6.41 -11.07 -18.40
N GLN A 150 -6.42 -10.90 -17.08
CA GLN A 150 -6.62 -9.59 -16.43
C GLN A 150 -5.32 -8.81 -16.18
N TYR A 151 -4.17 -9.45 -16.39
CA TYR A 151 -2.88 -8.80 -16.25
C TYR A 151 -2.54 -8.01 -17.51
N GLU A 152 -2.97 -6.73 -17.54
CA GLU A 152 -2.86 -5.82 -18.69
C GLU A 152 -1.49 -5.81 -19.41
N PRO A 153 -0.33 -5.83 -18.70
CA PRO A 153 0.96 -5.86 -19.37
C PRO A 153 1.18 -7.10 -20.25
N LEU A 154 0.69 -8.27 -19.81
CA LEU A 154 0.75 -9.48 -20.61
C LEU A 154 -0.26 -9.41 -21.77
N VAL A 155 -1.46 -8.89 -21.53
CA VAL A 155 -2.49 -8.71 -22.56
C VAL A 155 -1.95 -7.84 -23.71
N GLU A 156 -1.28 -6.73 -23.39
CA GLU A 156 -0.68 -5.88 -24.40
C GLU A 156 0.48 -6.55 -25.14
N ALA A 157 1.30 -7.36 -24.47
CA ALA A 157 2.35 -8.14 -25.12
C ALA A 157 1.77 -9.17 -26.11
N VAL A 158 0.69 -9.86 -25.74
CA VAL A 158 -0.01 -10.79 -26.64
C VAL A 158 -0.63 -10.06 -27.83
N ARG A 159 -1.27 -8.90 -27.59
CA ARG A 159 -1.81 -8.06 -28.67
C ARG A 159 -0.72 -7.61 -29.63
N GLU A 160 0.44 -7.24 -29.14
CA GLU A 160 1.55 -6.86 -30.02
C GLU A 160 2.02 -8.05 -30.87
N GLU A 161 2.14 -9.23 -30.28
CA GLU A 161 2.50 -10.46 -31.02
C GLU A 161 1.43 -10.82 -32.07
N LEU A 162 0.14 -10.67 -31.75
CA LEU A 162 -0.96 -10.86 -32.71
C LEU A 162 -0.85 -9.88 -33.89
N ARG A 163 -0.50 -8.61 -33.64
CA ARG A 163 -0.27 -7.61 -34.71
C ARG A 163 0.91 -7.99 -35.58
N LEU A 164 2.02 -8.42 -34.97
CA LEU A 164 3.22 -8.88 -35.71
C LEU A 164 2.91 -10.08 -36.60
N ASN A 165 2.07 -11.00 -36.12
CA ASN A 165 1.59 -12.17 -36.86
C ASN A 165 0.41 -11.88 -37.79
N LYS A 166 0.01 -10.60 -37.96
CA LYS A 166 -1.02 -10.12 -38.88
C LYS A 166 -2.42 -10.66 -38.61
N PHE A 167 -2.75 -10.95 -37.35
CA PHE A 167 -4.13 -11.24 -36.97
C PHE A 167 -5.02 -10.02 -37.23
N PRO A 168 -6.23 -10.22 -37.80
CA PRO A 168 -7.17 -9.13 -37.99
C PRO A 168 -7.83 -8.73 -36.67
N ASP A 169 -8.22 -7.46 -36.56
CA ASP A 169 -9.06 -6.95 -35.46
C ASP A 169 -8.58 -7.28 -34.04
N VAL A 170 -7.25 -7.24 -33.82
CA VAL A 170 -6.56 -7.62 -32.58
C VAL A 170 -7.19 -7.00 -31.31
N GLN A 171 -7.76 -5.80 -31.41
CA GLN A 171 -8.36 -5.11 -30.26
C GLN A 171 -9.62 -5.81 -29.73
N ASN A 172 -10.31 -6.57 -30.57
CA ASN A 172 -11.53 -7.29 -30.22
C ASN A 172 -11.30 -8.79 -29.96
N ILE A 173 -10.05 -9.27 -30.09
CA ILE A 173 -9.70 -10.65 -29.77
C ILE A 173 -9.67 -10.81 -28.25
N ASP A 174 -10.42 -11.78 -27.75
CA ASP A 174 -10.33 -12.23 -26.36
C ASP A 174 -9.01 -12.98 -26.16
N VAL A 175 -8.03 -12.30 -25.55
CA VAL A 175 -6.69 -12.83 -25.31
C VAL A 175 -6.71 -14.08 -24.44
N SER A 176 -7.72 -14.26 -23.58
CA SER A 176 -7.84 -15.47 -22.75
C SER A 176 -8.09 -16.76 -23.56
N GLN A 177 -8.50 -16.62 -24.82
CA GLN A 177 -8.78 -17.75 -25.72
C GLN A 177 -7.61 -18.07 -26.67
N ILE A 178 -6.54 -17.28 -26.63
CA ILE A 178 -5.36 -17.50 -27.46
C ILE A 178 -4.39 -18.41 -26.71
N GLU A 179 -4.05 -19.54 -27.32
CA GLU A 179 -3.00 -20.40 -26.80
C GLU A 179 -1.64 -19.71 -27.00
N ILE A 180 -0.96 -19.43 -25.89
CA ILE A 180 0.30 -18.69 -25.86
C ILE A 180 1.36 -19.42 -25.04
N ASN A 181 2.61 -19.32 -25.49
CA ASN A 181 3.77 -19.60 -24.66
C ASN A 181 4.36 -18.26 -24.22
N VAL A 182 4.52 -18.09 -22.90
CA VAL A 182 5.04 -16.85 -22.30
C VAL A 182 6.36 -17.13 -21.62
N ASN A 183 7.34 -16.28 -21.88
CA ASN A 183 8.58 -16.22 -21.12
C ASN A 183 8.88 -14.78 -20.69
N ILE A 184 9.74 -14.62 -19.69
CA ILE A 184 10.25 -13.31 -19.28
C ILE A 184 11.61 -13.11 -19.96
N THR A 185 11.73 -12.04 -20.75
CA THR A 185 12.87 -11.82 -21.65
C THR A 185 13.94 -10.89 -21.10
N ASN A 186 13.62 -10.09 -20.09
CA ASN A 186 14.59 -9.22 -19.45
C ASN A 186 15.25 -9.90 -18.25
N ARG A 187 16.54 -9.59 -18.06
CA ARG A 187 17.17 -9.76 -16.74
C ARG A 187 16.72 -8.58 -15.89
N LEU A 188 16.23 -8.87 -14.69
CA LEU A 188 15.83 -7.81 -13.77
C LEU A 188 17.03 -6.96 -13.36
N ASP A 189 16.78 -5.66 -13.18
CA ASP A 189 17.69 -4.77 -12.48
C ASP A 189 17.54 -4.98 -10.97
N TYR A 190 18.22 -6.01 -10.45
CA TYR A 190 18.08 -6.41 -9.04
C TYR A 190 18.47 -5.29 -8.05
N ASP A 191 19.25 -4.31 -8.48
CA ASP A 191 19.57 -3.13 -7.67
C ASP A 191 18.35 -2.24 -7.49
N SER A 192 17.66 -1.88 -8.57
CA SER A 192 16.40 -1.11 -8.47
C SER A 192 15.32 -1.85 -7.67
N TRP A 193 15.30 -3.18 -7.76
CA TRP A 193 14.38 -4.02 -7.00
C TRP A 193 14.72 -4.11 -5.52
N ALA A 194 16.01 -4.14 -5.18
CA ALA A 194 16.47 -4.08 -3.81
C ALA A 194 16.06 -2.75 -3.16
N ASP A 195 16.11 -1.63 -3.88
CA ASP A 195 15.64 -0.34 -3.37
C ASP A 195 14.14 -0.40 -3.02
N ILE A 196 13.31 -0.91 -3.93
CA ILE A 196 11.86 -1.07 -3.69
C ILE A 196 11.59 -1.98 -2.49
N ALA A 197 12.36 -3.06 -2.35
CA ALA A 197 12.19 -4.00 -1.25
C ALA A 197 12.58 -3.37 0.10
N LEU A 198 13.66 -2.59 0.14
CA LEU A 198 14.10 -1.85 1.31
C LEU A 198 13.16 -0.70 1.68
N GLU A 199 12.53 -0.07 0.68
CA GLU A 199 11.48 0.91 0.88
C GLU A 199 10.23 0.27 1.48
N LYS A 200 9.71 -0.80 0.89
CA LYS A 200 8.35 -1.27 1.20
C LYS A 200 8.25 -2.22 2.39
N TYR A 201 9.34 -2.83 2.85
CA TYR A 201 9.27 -3.93 3.82
C TYR A 201 10.24 -3.75 4.99
N ILE A 202 9.78 -4.08 6.19
CA ILE A 202 10.62 -4.12 7.40
C ILE A 202 11.68 -5.19 7.20
N TYR A 203 12.96 -4.93 7.50
CA TYR A 203 14.00 -5.94 7.34
C TYR A 203 13.73 -7.28 8.07
N SER A 204 13.10 -7.22 9.26
CA SER A 204 12.68 -8.42 10.01
C SER A 204 11.68 -9.29 9.22
N THR A 205 10.89 -8.68 8.34
CA THR A 205 9.96 -9.36 7.43
C THR A 205 10.51 -9.49 6.02
N LEU A 206 11.65 -8.86 5.66
CA LEU A 206 12.23 -8.92 4.31
C LEU A 206 12.58 -10.36 3.90
N LYS A 207 13.08 -11.17 4.85
CA LYS A 207 13.30 -12.59 4.60
C LYS A 207 11.99 -13.33 4.30
N GLU A 208 10.97 -13.14 5.14
CA GLU A 208 9.66 -13.77 4.96
C GLU A 208 8.94 -13.26 3.70
N PHE A 209 9.16 -12.00 3.34
CA PHE A 209 8.64 -11.35 2.16
C PHE A 209 9.29 -11.90 0.88
N ILE A 210 10.62 -11.97 0.84
CA ILE A 210 11.35 -12.62 -0.25
C ILE A 210 10.93 -14.10 -0.34
N GLU A 211 10.74 -14.77 0.78
CA GLU A 211 10.39 -16.19 0.80
C GLU A 211 8.94 -16.47 0.36
N ASN A 212 7.98 -15.57 0.59
CA ASN A 212 6.55 -15.85 0.43
C ASN A 212 5.78 -14.89 -0.50
N ARG A 213 6.35 -13.76 -0.90
CA ARG A 213 5.60 -12.64 -1.50
C ARG A 213 6.30 -11.99 -2.70
N MET A 214 7.45 -12.48 -3.18
CA MET A 214 8.11 -11.92 -4.37
C MET A 214 7.16 -11.82 -5.57
N ASN A 215 6.28 -12.81 -5.75
CA ASN A 215 5.30 -12.83 -6.84
C ASN A 215 4.40 -11.58 -6.86
N ILE A 216 4.12 -10.98 -5.69
CA ILE A 216 3.33 -9.76 -5.58
C ILE A 216 4.10 -8.53 -6.07
N MET A 217 5.42 -8.46 -5.88
CA MET A 217 6.20 -7.35 -6.42
C MET A 217 6.15 -7.30 -7.94
N TYR A 218 6.24 -8.46 -8.58
CA TYR A 218 6.16 -8.62 -10.04
C TYR A 218 4.84 -8.11 -10.59
N LEU A 219 3.73 -8.43 -9.90
CA LEU A 219 2.40 -7.96 -10.28
C LEU A 219 2.19 -6.46 -10.05
N GLN A 220 2.81 -5.90 -9.01
CA GLN A 220 2.63 -4.48 -8.65
C GLN A 220 3.55 -3.52 -9.40
N HIS A 221 4.64 -4.03 -9.98
CA HIS A 221 5.61 -3.22 -10.71
C HIS A 221 5.87 -3.78 -12.12
N PRO A 222 4.83 -3.79 -12.97
CA PRO A 222 4.88 -4.40 -14.30
C PRO A 222 5.92 -3.78 -15.24
N GLN A 223 6.30 -2.52 -15.02
CA GLN A 223 7.29 -1.80 -15.82
C GLN A 223 8.69 -2.46 -15.82
N TYR A 224 8.93 -3.37 -14.89
CA TYR A 224 10.19 -4.11 -14.78
C TYR A 224 10.10 -5.52 -15.36
N LEU A 225 8.99 -5.90 -16.00
CA LEU A 225 8.82 -7.20 -16.66
C LEU A 225 8.65 -7.01 -18.16
N ASN A 226 9.47 -7.71 -18.93
CA ASN A 226 9.28 -7.83 -20.38
C ASN A 226 8.87 -9.25 -20.71
N PHE A 227 7.75 -9.38 -21.41
CA PHE A 227 7.25 -10.68 -21.87
C PHE A 227 7.72 -10.95 -23.29
N GLY A 228 8.27 -12.14 -23.51
CA GLY A 228 8.32 -12.75 -24.83
C GLY A 228 7.10 -13.65 -24.95
N VAL A 229 6.28 -13.39 -25.97
CA VAL A 229 5.08 -14.15 -26.25
C VAL A 229 5.26 -14.85 -27.58
N GLU A 230 4.93 -16.13 -27.62
CA GLU A 230 4.80 -16.89 -28.85
C GLU A 230 3.36 -17.42 -28.93
N ILE A 231 2.65 -17.07 -30.00
CA ILE A 231 1.30 -17.60 -30.24
C ILE A 231 1.44 -19.04 -30.71
N ALA A 232 0.86 -19.97 -29.95
CA ALA A 232 0.94 -21.40 -30.26
C ALA A 232 0.05 -21.76 -31.46
N THR A 233 -1.08 -21.08 -31.62
CA THR A 233 -2.03 -21.28 -32.72
C THR A 233 -1.66 -20.45 -33.95
N PRO A 234 -1.31 -21.07 -35.09
CA PRO A 234 -1.07 -20.33 -36.34
C PRO A 234 -2.31 -19.54 -36.81
N LEU A 235 -2.11 -18.37 -37.43
CA LEU A 235 -3.19 -17.51 -37.93
C LEU A 235 -4.23 -18.26 -38.78
N GLU A 236 -3.78 -19.15 -39.67
CA GLU A 236 -4.66 -19.89 -40.56
C GLU A 236 -5.54 -20.90 -39.80
N GLU A 237 -5.02 -21.51 -38.74
CA GLU A 237 -5.78 -22.39 -37.86
C GLU A 237 -6.83 -21.60 -37.07
N TRP A 238 -6.41 -20.47 -36.48
CA TRP A 238 -7.33 -19.58 -35.77
C TRP A 238 -8.46 -19.05 -36.67
N LYS A 239 -8.15 -18.64 -37.91
CA LYS A 239 -9.16 -18.21 -38.88
C LYS A 239 -10.19 -19.31 -39.17
N MET A 240 -9.74 -20.56 -39.34
CA MET A 240 -10.61 -21.72 -39.52
C MET A 240 -11.53 -21.93 -38.30
N GLU A 241 -11.00 -21.79 -37.08
CA GLU A 241 -11.78 -21.90 -35.84
C GLU A 241 -12.83 -20.79 -35.69
N GLN A 242 -12.52 -19.58 -36.17
CA GLN A 242 -13.43 -18.43 -36.16
C GLN A 242 -14.39 -18.38 -37.36
N GLY A 243 -14.24 -19.28 -38.35
CA GLY A 243 -15.05 -19.27 -39.57
C GLY A 243 -14.76 -18.07 -40.49
N LEU A 244 -13.53 -17.57 -40.48
CA LEU A 244 -13.04 -16.50 -41.35
C LEU A 244 -12.22 -17.12 -42.49
N ASP A 245 -12.59 -16.83 -43.75
CA ASP A 245 -11.83 -17.23 -44.95
C ASP A 245 -10.67 -16.26 -45.26
#